data_AF-A0A1E4GUB0-F1
#
_entry.id   AF-A0A1E4GUB0-F1
#
_cell.length_a   1.000
_cell.length_b   1.000
_cell.length_c   1.000
_cell.angle_alpha   90.00
_cell.angle_beta   90.00
_cell.angle_gamma   90.00
#
_symmetry.space_group_name_H-M   'P 1'
#
loop_
_entity.id
_entity.type
_entity.pdbx_description
1 polymer ?
#
loop_
_entity_poly.entity_id
_entity_poly.type
_entity_poly.pdbx_seq_one_letter_code
_entity_poly.pdbx_strand_id
1 'polypeptide(L)'
;MDPEDAAEYIVQQVFGGAFAPGARLTERDVADVCGGTHAFARNVIHRLQMLGAVRFSSRRGATILGPSDFRIEEVERVWQVLLNLLQAKADRAFKGPARGGDRYAQLLATRSELERLGQRAQDPRLSELLQRVALQRLLLQGAA
;
A
#
# COMPACT_ATOMS: atom_id res chain seq x y z
N MET A 1 -11.28 -16.41 -4.33
CA MET A 1 -10.39 -15.25 -4.14
C MET A 1 -9.03 -15.80 -3.81
N ASP A 2 -7.99 -15.43 -4.55
CA ASP A 2 -6.63 -15.79 -4.18
C ASP A 2 -6.06 -14.83 -3.11
N PRO A 3 -4.88 -15.11 -2.51
CA PRO A 3 -4.32 -14.26 -1.46
C PRO A 3 -3.93 -12.85 -1.92
N GLU A 4 -3.71 -12.63 -3.22
CA GLU A 4 -3.33 -11.34 -3.77
C GLU A 4 -4.55 -10.44 -3.92
N ASP A 5 -5.61 -10.97 -4.53
CA ASP A 5 -6.92 -10.31 -4.60
C ASP A 5 -7.45 -9.98 -3.20
N ALA A 6 -7.29 -10.90 -2.24
CA ALA A 6 -7.72 -10.68 -0.87
C ALA A 6 -6.92 -9.57 -0.17
N ALA A 7 -5.62 -9.46 -0.42
CA ALA A 7 -4.82 -8.39 0.14
C ALA A 7 -5.23 -7.02 -0.42
N GLU A 8 -5.46 -6.93 -1.73
CA GLU A 8 -5.96 -5.70 -2.36
C GLU A 8 -7.37 -5.33 -1.87
N TYR A 9 -8.24 -6.33 -1.68
CA TYR A 9 -9.54 -6.12 -1.07
C TYR A 9 -9.44 -5.55 0.35
N ILE A 10 -8.54 -6.07 1.20
CA ILE A 10 -8.33 -5.51 2.54
C ILE A 10 -7.80 -4.07 2.47
N VAL A 11 -6.91 -3.74 1.53
CA VAL A 11 -6.45 -2.35 1.32
C VAL A 11 -7.63 -1.44 0.97
N GLN A 12 -8.54 -1.88 0.08
CA GLN A 12 -9.76 -1.16 -0.23
C GLN A 12 -10.63 -0.94 1.03
N GLN A 13 -10.78 -1.97 1.87
CA GLN A 13 -11.54 -1.89 3.13
C GLN A 13 -10.91 -0.92 4.14
N VAL A 14 -9.58 -0.80 4.18
CA VAL A 14 -8.89 0.21 5.00
C VAL A 14 -9.25 1.63 4.56
N PHE A 15 -9.22 1.91 3.25
CA PHE A 15 -9.63 3.22 2.73
C PHE A 15 -11.14 3.47 2.85
N GLY A 16 -11.96 2.41 2.83
CA GLY A 16 -13.39 2.44 3.14
C GLY A 16 -13.72 2.61 4.63
N GLY A 17 -12.72 2.56 5.52
CA GLY A 17 -12.89 2.78 6.96
C GLY A 17 -13.30 1.55 7.77
N ALA A 18 -13.39 0.36 7.16
CA ALA A 18 -13.68 -0.87 7.89
C ALA A 18 -12.53 -1.31 8.81
N PHE A 19 -11.29 -0.91 8.45
CA PHE A 19 -10.10 -1.09 9.28
C PHE A 19 -9.40 0.26 9.47
N ALA A 20 -9.27 0.70 10.72
CA ALA A 20 -8.60 1.96 11.01
C ALA A 20 -7.06 1.84 10.89
N PRO A 21 -6.35 2.88 10.43
CA PRO A 21 -4.89 2.97 10.58
C PRO A 21 -4.46 2.77 12.03
N GLY A 22 -3.41 1.99 12.27
CA GLY A 22 -2.96 1.59 13.60
C GLY A 22 -3.78 0.45 14.25
N ALA A 23 -4.91 0.04 13.67
CA ALA A 23 -5.70 -1.06 14.20
C ALA A 23 -5.01 -2.41 14.03
N ARG A 24 -5.31 -3.33 14.93
CA ARG A 24 -4.87 -4.72 14.82
C ARG A 24 -5.74 -5.45 13.80
N LEU A 25 -5.09 -6.16 12.88
CA LEU A 25 -5.68 -7.06 11.90
C LEU A 25 -5.27 -8.49 12.25
N THR A 26 -6.22 -9.31 12.72
CA THR A 26 -5.96 -10.71 13.09
C THR A 26 -6.19 -11.66 11.93
N GLU A 27 -5.63 -12.88 12.01
CA GLU A 27 -5.93 -13.95 11.03
C GLU A 27 -7.44 -14.26 10.97
N ARG A 28 -8.17 -14.07 12.08
CA ARG A 28 -9.63 -14.25 12.13
C ARG A 28 -10.36 -13.16 11.35
N ASP A 29 -10.00 -11.89 11.55
CA ASP A 29 -10.64 -10.77 10.84
C ASP A 29 -10.51 -10.94 9.32
N VAL A 30 -9.34 -11.38 8.85
CA VAL A 30 -9.10 -11.66 7.44
C VAL A 30 -9.92 -12.85 6.95
N ALA A 31 -10.01 -13.93 7.73
CA ALA A 31 -10.81 -15.10 7.36
C ALA A 31 -12.32 -14.77 7.29
N ASP A 32 -12.81 -13.97 8.22
CA ASP A 32 -14.21 -13.55 8.31
C ASP A 32 -14.57 -12.61 7.14
N VAL A 33 -13.67 -11.70 6.75
CA VAL A 33 -13.91 -10.71 5.68
C VAL A 33 -13.71 -11.28 4.28
N CYS A 34 -12.69 -12.10 4.06
CA CYS A 34 -12.35 -12.61 2.73
C CYS A 34 -12.93 -14.00 2.44
N GLY A 35 -13.44 -14.70 3.46
CA GLY A 35 -13.87 -16.10 3.37
C GLY A 35 -12.67 -17.03 3.15
N GLY A 36 -12.18 -17.67 4.21
CA GLY A 36 -11.05 -18.58 4.07
C GLY A 36 -10.62 -19.29 5.36
N THR A 37 -9.53 -20.06 5.26
CA THR A 37 -8.90 -20.74 6.39
C THR A 37 -7.86 -19.85 7.07
N HIS A 38 -7.41 -20.21 8.27
CA HIS A 38 -6.28 -19.51 8.94
C HIS A 38 -5.00 -19.52 8.10
N ALA A 39 -4.73 -20.59 7.36
CA ALA A 39 -3.55 -20.66 6.48
C ALA A 39 -3.66 -19.64 5.32
N PHE A 40 -4.86 -19.51 4.75
CA PHE A 40 -5.16 -18.48 3.75
C PHE A 40 -4.97 -17.07 4.34
N ALA A 41 -5.56 -16.80 5.50
CA ALA A 41 -5.44 -15.51 6.18
C ALA A 41 -3.98 -15.12 6.47
N ARG A 42 -3.14 -16.08 6.88
CA ARG A 42 -1.71 -15.86 7.06
C ARG A 42 -1.04 -15.41 5.76
N ASN A 43 -1.32 -16.09 4.64
CA ASN A 43 -0.77 -15.72 3.33
C ASN A 43 -1.21 -14.32 2.90
N VAL A 44 -2.46 -13.95 3.16
CA VAL A 44 -2.98 -12.59 2.90
C VAL A 44 -2.24 -11.55 3.75
N ILE A 45 -2.01 -11.81 5.04
CA ILE A 45 -1.26 -10.90 5.91
C ILE A 45 0.19 -10.74 5.42
N HIS A 46 0.84 -11.84 5.00
CA HIS A 46 2.16 -11.75 4.37
C HIS A 46 2.13 -10.88 3.11
N ARG A 47 1.10 -11.02 2.27
CA ARG A 47 0.97 -10.19 1.06
C ARG A 47 0.74 -8.72 1.40
N LEU A 48 -0.11 -8.41 2.37
CA LEU A 48 -0.32 -7.05 2.89
C LEU A 48 0.98 -6.42 3.41
N GLN A 49 1.84 -7.21 4.06
CA GLN A 49 3.15 -6.72 4.50
C GLN A 49 4.05 -6.39 3.29
N MET A 50 4.06 -7.25 2.27
CA MET A 50 4.82 -7.00 1.04
C MET A 50 4.32 -5.77 0.28
N LEU A 51 3.02 -5.47 0.34
CA LEU A 51 2.43 -4.24 -0.19
C LEU A 51 2.81 -2.99 0.63
N GLY A 52 3.31 -3.17 1.85
CA GLY A 52 3.62 -2.08 2.77
C GLY A 52 2.38 -1.52 3.49
N ALA A 53 1.30 -2.31 3.61
CA ALA A 53 0.06 -1.91 4.28
C ALA A 53 0.09 -2.15 5.80
N VAL A 54 0.85 -3.16 6.25
CA VAL A 54 0.84 -3.64 7.64
C VAL A 54 2.23 -3.98 8.16
N ARG A 55 2.38 -4.00 9.48
CA ARG A 55 3.53 -4.61 10.17
C ARG A 55 3.11 -5.82 10.98
N PHE A 56 3.98 -6.82 11.11
CA PHE A 56 3.69 -7.97 11.97
C PHE A 56 3.65 -7.59 13.45
N SER A 57 2.71 -8.21 14.16
CA SER A 57 2.62 -8.13 15.62
C SER A 57 2.99 -9.49 16.24
N SER A 58 3.51 -9.47 17.47
CA SER A 58 3.65 -10.71 18.24
C SER A 58 2.25 -11.26 18.55
N ARG A 59 2.02 -12.56 18.32
CA ARG A 59 0.74 -13.31 18.48
C ARG A 59 -0.24 -13.26 17.29
N ARG A 60 0.17 -13.82 16.14
CA ARG A 60 -0.72 -14.22 15.01
C ARG A 60 -1.62 -13.08 14.48
N GLY A 61 -1.01 -12.03 13.96
CA GLY A 61 -1.71 -10.92 13.33
C GLY A 61 -0.75 -9.81 12.92
N ALA A 62 -1.31 -8.74 12.37
CA ALA A 62 -0.59 -7.57 11.94
C ALA A 62 -1.26 -6.29 12.47
N THR A 63 -0.60 -5.16 12.28
CA THR A 63 -1.11 -3.83 12.60
C THR A 63 -1.11 -3.03 11.31
N ILE A 64 -2.26 -2.46 10.94
CA ILE A 64 -2.36 -1.54 9.80
C ILE A 64 -1.45 -0.35 10.08
N LEU A 65 -0.62 0.04 9.12
CA LEU A 65 0.26 1.18 9.31
C LEU A 65 -0.55 2.47 9.51
N GLY A 66 -0.12 3.30 10.45
CA GLY A 66 -0.73 4.58 10.76
C GLY A 66 0.28 5.61 11.30
N PRO A 67 -0.19 6.78 11.75
CA PRO A 67 0.67 7.90 12.18
C PRO A 67 1.61 7.58 13.35
N SER A 68 1.28 6.56 14.14
CA SER A 68 2.14 6.09 15.24
C SER A 68 3.37 5.33 14.76
N ASP A 69 3.39 4.85 13.52
CA ASP A 69 4.48 4.03 12.98
C ASP A 69 5.55 4.86 12.28
N PHE A 70 5.13 5.87 11.51
CA PHE A 70 6.03 6.76 10.77
C PHE A 70 5.43 8.15 10.68
N ARG A 71 6.29 9.17 10.61
CA ARG A 71 5.84 10.53 10.30
C ARG A 71 5.66 10.68 8.79
N ILE A 72 4.59 11.37 8.39
CA ILE A 72 4.34 11.60 6.96
C ILE A 72 5.50 12.31 6.26
N GLU A 73 6.19 13.22 6.94
CA GLU A 73 7.34 13.94 6.39
C GLU A 73 8.51 13.01 6.02
N GLU A 74 8.68 11.90 6.76
CA GLU A 74 9.73 10.92 6.50
C GLU A 74 9.40 10.10 5.24
N VAL A 75 8.14 9.68 5.11
CA VAL A 75 7.65 8.95 3.94
C VAL A 75 7.69 9.84 2.69
N GLU A 76 7.31 11.11 2.79
CA GLU A 76 7.41 12.08 1.70
C GLU A 76 8.86 12.30 1.24
N ARG A 77 9.82 12.31 2.16
CA ARG A 77 11.24 12.43 1.80
C ARG A 77 11.72 11.22 1.00
N VAL A 78 11.38 10.01 1.43
CA VAL A 78 11.73 8.77 0.70
C VAL A 78 11.06 8.76 -0.67
N TRP A 79 9.78 9.13 -0.73
CA TRP A 79 9.04 9.27 -1.98
C TRP A 79 9.74 10.21 -2.96
N GLN A 80 10.12 11.41 -2.52
CA GLN A 80 10.76 12.40 -3.39
C GLN A 80 12.07 11.88 -3.98
N VAL A 81 12.91 11.23 -3.16
CA VAL A 81 14.20 10.69 -3.61
C VAL A 81 13.99 9.59 -4.66
N LEU A 82 13.14 8.60 -4.35
CA LEU A 82 12.88 7.48 -5.25
C LEU A 82 12.18 7.94 -6.54
N LEU A 83 11.24 8.88 -6.44
CA LEU A 83 10.51 9.41 -7.59
C LEU A 83 11.44 10.20 -8.51
N ASN A 84 12.33 11.03 -7.97
CA ASN A 84 13.33 11.73 -8.76
C ASN A 84 14.24 10.75 -9.53
N LEU A 85 14.67 9.67 -8.87
CA LEU A 85 15.45 8.63 -9.53
C LEU A 85 14.69 7.94 -10.66
N LEU A 86 13.43 7.57 -10.43
CA LEU A 86 12.61 6.90 -11.46
C LEU A 86 12.34 7.82 -12.65
N GLN A 87 11.98 9.08 -12.41
CA GLN A 87 11.73 10.07 -13.47
C GLN A 87 12.97 10.33 -14.32
N ALA A 88 14.14 10.44 -13.68
CA ALA A 88 15.41 10.62 -14.39
C ALA A 88 15.73 9.41 -15.28
N LYS A 89 15.52 8.18 -14.79
CA LYS A 89 15.70 6.96 -15.59
C LYS A 89 14.70 6.82 -16.73
N ALA A 90 13.44 7.20 -16.50
CA ALA A 90 12.37 7.11 -17.50
C ALA A 90 12.43 8.23 -18.56
N ASP A 91 13.26 9.26 -18.33
CA ASP A 91 13.22 10.54 -19.06
C ASP A 91 11.78 11.06 -19.18
N ARG A 92 11.06 11.02 -18.06
CA ARG A 92 9.63 11.34 -18.01
C ARG A 92 9.20 11.76 -16.63
N ALA A 93 8.53 12.91 -16.56
CA ALA A 93 7.89 13.38 -15.34
C ALA A 93 6.67 12.52 -14.95
N PHE A 94 6.54 12.27 -13.65
CA PHE A 94 5.34 11.76 -13.02
C PHE A 94 4.29 12.87 -12.93
N LYS A 95 3.10 12.59 -13.43
CA LYS A 95 1.97 13.53 -13.49
C LYS A 95 1.11 13.48 -12.24
N GLY A 96 1.12 12.36 -11.54
CA GLY A 96 0.26 12.14 -10.38
C GLY A 96 -1.14 11.71 -10.77
N PRO A 97 -1.92 11.22 -9.79
CA PRO A 97 -3.32 10.92 -10.02
C PRO A 97 -4.07 12.21 -10.37
N ALA A 98 -5.08 12.09 -11.25
CA ALA A 98 -5.99 13.20 -11.53
C ALA A 98 -6.64 13.68 -10.22
N ARG A 99 -6.88 15.00 -10.11
CA ARG A 99 -7.58 15.57 -8.96
C ARG A 99 -9.04 15.07 -8.96
N GLY A 100 -9.44 14.35 -7.92
CA GLY A 100 -10.78 13.81 -7.74
C GLY A 100 -10.80 12.29 -7.52
N GLY A 101 -11.87 11.78 -6.90
CA GLY A 101 -12.00 10.37 -6.52
C GLY A 101 -11.57 10.07 -5.09
N ASP A 102 -12.04 8.94 -4.56
CA ASP A 102 -11.64 8.48 -3.22
C ASP A 102 -10.16 8.09 -3.15
N ARG A 103 -9.64 7.91 -1.93
CA ARG A 103 -8.22 7.61 -1.69
C ARG A 103 -7.78 6.28 -2.32
N TYR A 104 -8.66 5.30 -2.44
CA TYR A 104 -8.32 4.03 -3.08
C TYR A 104 -8.20 4.20 -4.61
N ALA A 105 -9.10 4.95 -5.23
CA ALA A 105 -8.99 5.33 -6.65
C ALA A 105 -7.69 6.12 -6.93
N GLN A 106 -7.31 7.03 -6.02
CA GLN A 106 -6.03 7.75 -6.12
C GLN A 106 -4.81 6.82 -6.03
N LEU A 107 -4.86 5.79 -5.17
CA LEU A 107 -3.83 4.76 -5.08
C LEU A 107 -3.70 3.99 -6.40
N LEU A 108 -4.81 3.51 -6.96
CA LEU A 108 -4.81 2.74 -8.20
C LEU A 108 -4.23 3.58 -9.36
N ALA A 109 -4.68 4.82 -9.51
CA ALA A 109 -4.17 5.73 -10.53
C ALA A 109 -2.65 5.98 -10.38
N THR A 110 -2.19 6.17 -9.14
CA THR A 110 -0.76 6.32 -8.84
C THR A 110 0.04 5.08 -9.21
N ARG A 111 -0.45 3.88 -8.84
CA ARG A 111 0.22 2.60 -9.17
C ARG A 111 0.34 2.39 -10.67
N SER A 112 -0.74 2.59 -11.43
CA SER A 112 -0.72 2.43 -12.89
C SER A 112 0.19 3.44 -13.59
N GLU A 113 0.39 4.64 -13.03
CA GLU A 113 1.38 5.56 -13.56
C GLU A 113 2.82 5.16 -13.22
N LEU A 114 3.08 4.77 -11.97
CA LEU A 114 4.39 4.29 -11.55
C LEU A 114 4.83 3.04 -12.33
N GLU A 115 3.91 2.12 -12.61
CA GLU A 115 4.17 0.95 -13.43
C GLU A 115 4.61 1.34 -14.85
N ARG A 116 3.89 2.27 -15.50
CA ARG A 116 4.27 2.78 -16.83
C ARG A 116 5.63 3.46 -16.83
N LEU A 117 5.95 4.24 -15.80
CA LEU A 117 7.30 4.83 -15.64
C LEU A 117 8.36 3.75 -15.39
N GLY A 118 8.06 2.74 -14.57
CA GLY A 118 8.91 1.59 -14.28
C GLY A 118 9.29 0.81 -15.53
N GLN A 119 8.31 0.51 -16.38
CA GLN A 119 8.53 -0.14 -17.68
C GLN A 119 9.46 0.69 -18.57
N ARG A 120 9.24 2.01 -18.65
CA ARG A 120 10.07 2.91 -19.47
C ARG A 120 11.49 3.06 -18.92
N ALA A 121 11.64 3.11 -17.60
CA ALA A 121 12.92 3.13 -16.91
C ALA A 121 13.65 1.77 -16.90
N GLN A 122 12.98 0.70 -17.36
CA GLN A 122 13.44 -0.69 -17.26
C GLN A 122 13.81 -1.08 -15.81
N ASP A 123 13.10 -0.53 -14.83
CA ASP A 123 13.36 -0.74 -13.40
C ASP A 123 12.05 -1.07 -12.65
N PRO A 124 11.54 -2.31 -12.79
CA PRO A 124 10.30 -2.72 -12.15
C PRO A 124 10.42 -2.68 -10.62
N ARG A 125 11.60 -3.00 -10.07
CA ARG A 125 11.84 -3.01 -8.63
C ARG A 125 11.70 -1.60 -8.02
N LEU A 126 12.25 -0.58 -8.67
CA LEU A 126 12.09 0.80 -8.21
C LEU A 126 10.63 1.23 -8.28
N SER A 127 9.90 0.83 -9.32
CA SER A 127 8.47 1.13 -9.44
C SER A 127 7.65 0.46 -8.32
N GLU A 128 7.92 -0.81 -8.01
CA GLU A 128 7.25 -1.54 -6.92
C GLU A 128 7.53 -0.89 -5.56
N LEU A 129 8.77 -0.47 -5.30
CA LEU A 129 9.11 0.24 -4.06
C LEU A 129 8.33 1.56 -3.96
N LEU A 130 8.25 2.33 -5.04
CA LEU A 130 7.44 3.56 -5.08
C LEU A 130 5.96 3.27 -4.86
N GLN A 131 5.41 2.17 -5.39
CA GLN A 131 4.01 1.79 -5.17
C GLN A 131 3.72 1.48 -3.69
N ARG A 132 4.66 0.85 -2.98
CA ARG A 132 4.56 0.64 -1.51
C ARG A 132 4.58 1.96 -0.75
N VAL A 133 5.50 2.85 -1.11
CA VAL A 133 5.60 4.18 -0.49
C VAL A 133 4.34 5.00 -0.79
N ALA A 134 3.77 4.92 -2.00
CA ALA A 134 2.51 5.58 -2.35
C ALA A 134 1.36 5.14 -1.44
N LEU A 135 1.24 3.83 -1.18
CA LEU A 135 0.25 3.31 -0.23
C LEU A 135 0.46 3.89 1.17
N GLN A 136 1.69 3.87 1.68
CA GLN A 136 2.02 4.41 3.01
C GLN A 136 1.69 5.91 3.12
N ARG A 137 1.98 6.69 2.08
CA ARG A 137 1.62 8.13 2.03
C ARG A 137 0.12 8.32 2.19
N LEU A 138 -0.68 7.61 1.39
CA LEU A 138 -2.14 7.76 1.40
C LEU A 138 -2.80 7.25 2.70
N LEU A 139 -2.23 6.22 3.33
CA LEU A 139 -2.66 5.75 4.65
C LEU A 139 -2.43 6.83 5.72
N LEU A 140 -1.28 7.49 5.70
CA LEU A 140 -0.92 8.54 6.67
C LEU A 140 -1.68 9.85 6.44
N GLN A 141 -2.00 10.21 5.19
CA GLN A 141 -2.69 11.47 4.86
C GLN A 141 -4.11 11.58 5.39
N GLY A 142 -4.84 10.46 5.56
CA GLY A 142 -6.20 10.52 6.09
C GLY A 142 -6.34 10.03 7.53
N ALA A 143 -5.23 9.99 8.27
CA ALA A 143 -5.22 9.79 9.72
C ALA A 143 -4.81 11.08 10.48
N ALA A 144 -4.70 12.20 9.75
CA ALA A 144 -4.44 13.55 10.25
C ALA A 144 -5.75 14.36 10.36
#